data_AF-A0A851HYR8-F1
#
_entry.id   AF-A0A851HYR8-F1
#
_cell.length_a   1.000
_cell.length_b   1.000
_cell.length_c   1.000
_cell.angle_alpha   90.00
_cell.angle_beta   90.00
_cell.angle_gamma   90.00
#
_symmetry.space_group_name_H-M   'P 1'
#
loop_
_entity.id
_entity.type
_entity.pdbx_description
1 polymer ?
#
loop_
_entity_poly.entity_id
_entity_poly.type
_entity_poly.pdbx_seq_one_letter_code
_entity_poly.pdbx_strand_id
1 'polypeptide(L)'
;MNVIPEDNEILNSNVSVQEIQGIFGLVMESRGGAKGKSNERNTDYSAALVTILKRLQEQGAGPIKISVVSAKALDIWSAKKRVIKIDGREDITLVFRSVNSLIYCRLNSALPELPTS
;
A
#
# COMPACT_ATOMS: atom_id res chain seq x y z
N MET A 1 -7.01 -12.33 3.04
CA MET A 1 -6.57 -13.10 1.84
C MET A 1 -5.11 -12.76 1.56
N ASN A 2 -4.39 -13.53 0.75
CA ASN A 2 -3.00 -13.21 0.38
C ASN A 2 -2.90 -12.88 -1.11
N VAL A 3 -1.84 -12.18 -1.51
CA VAL A 3 -1.56 -11.90 -2.92
C VAL A 3 -0.86 -13.11 -3.55
N ILE A 4 -1.37 -13.58 -4.69
CA ILE A 4 -0.81 -14.70 -5.46
C ILE A 4 -0.33 -14.12 -6.81
N PRO A 5 0.97 -14.11 -7.12
CA PRO A 5 1.54 -13.66 -8.40
C PRO A 5 1.33 -14.68 -9.52
N GLU A 6 1.87 -14.39 -10.72
CA GLU A 6 1.77 -15.27 -11.91
C GLU A 6 2.53 -16.60 -11.75
N ASP A 7 3.57 -16.62 -10.93
CA ASP A 7 4.33 -17.83 -10.56
C ASP A 7 3.58 -18.74 -9.57
N ASN A 8 2.40 -18.32 -9.10
CA ASN A 8 1.57 -18.98 -8.11
C ASN A 8 2.20 -19.13 -6.71
N GLU A 9 3.30 -18.44 -6.40
CA GLU A 9 3.88 -18.44 -5.07
C GLU A 9 3.10 -17.49 -4.14
N ILE A 10 2.41 -18.03 -3.14
CA ILE A 10 1.62 -17.21 -2.21
C ILE A 10 2.55 -16.27 -1.43
N LEU A 11 2.41 -14.96 -1.64
CA LEU A 11 3.18 -13.96 -0.91
C LEU A 11 2.68 -13.86 0.53
N ASN A 12 3.61 -13.81 1.48
CA ASN A 12 3.33 -13.49 2.87
C ASN A 12 3.01 -11.99 2.98
N SER A 13 1.77 -11.65 2.65
CA SER A 13 1.19 -10.32 2.75
C SER A 13 -0.34 -10.43 2.78
N ASN A 14 -0.93 -10.12 3.93
CA ASN A 14 -2.37 -10.17 4.09
C ASN A 14 -3.03 -8.91 3.51
N VAL A 15 -4.06 -9.13 2.71
CA VAL A 15 -4.91 -8.09 2.14
C VAL A 15 -6.37 -8.43 2.35
N SER A 16 -7.24 -7.43 2.33
CA SER A 16 -8.70 -7.58 2.40
C SER A 16 -9.38 -6.54 1.51
N VAL A 17 -10.58 -6.86 1.03
CA VAL A 17 -11.45 -5.88 0.37
C VAL A 17 -12.51 -5.49 1.38
N GLN A 18 -12.56 -4.20 1.74
CA GLN A 18 -13.46 -3.71 2.78
C GLN A 18 -13.77 -2.22 2.62
N GLU A 19 -14.80 -1.78 3.30
CA GLU A 19 -15.14 -0.36 3.45
C GLU A 19 -14.68 0.15 4.82
N ILE A 20 -13.89 1.23 4.83
CA ILE A 20 -13.44 1.89 6.06
C ILE A 20 -13.88 3.36 6.01
N GLN A 21 -14.73 3.76 6.96
CA GLN A 21 -15.22 5.14 7.09
C GLN A 21 -15.74 5.73 5.75
N GLY A 22 -16.54 4.97 5.01
CA GLY A 22 -17.13 5.40 3.73
C GLY A 22 -16.22 5.26 2.51
N ILE A 23 -15.02 4.69 2.65
CA ILE A 23 -14.09 4.42 1.54
C ILE A 23 -13.98 2.92 1.32
N PHE A 24 -14.48 2.45 0.18
CA PHE A 24 -14.35 1.08 -0.27
C PHE A 24 -13.04 0.87 -1.05
N GLY A 25 -12.30 -0.18 -0.74
CA GLY A 25 -11.08 -0.51 -1.46
C GLY A 25 -10.36 -1.75 -0.95
N LEU A 26 -9.15 -1.94 -1.49
CA LEU A 26 -8.22 -2.97 -1.03
C LEU A 26 -7.36 -2.42 0.12
N VAL A 27 -7.33 -3.15 1.23
CA VAL A 27 -6.50 -2.87 2.40
C VAL A 27 -5.35 -3.85 2.43
N MET A 28 -4.14 -3.33 2.65
CA MET A 28 -2.94 -4.14 2.88
C MET A 28 -2.52 -4.02 4.34
N GLU A 29 -2.38 -5.14 5.02
CA GLU A 29 -1.95 -5.18 6.42
C GLU A 29 -0.47 -4.81 6.54
N SER A 30 -0.12 -4.04 7.57
CA SER A 30 1.25 -3.55 7.77
C SER A 30 2.25 -4.70 7.95
N ARG A 31 3.49 -4.51 7.46
CA ARG A 31 4.64 -5.31 7.90
C ARG A 31 4.86 -5.14 9.40
N GLY A 32 5.11 -6.23 10.12
CA GLY A 32 5.36 -6.17 11.56
C GLY A 32 6.12 -7.37 12.09
N GLY A 33 6.41 -7.32 13.40
CA GLY A 33 7.27 -8.31 14.05
C GLY A 33 8.75 -8.02 13.87
N ALA A 34 9.58 -8.73 14.63
CA ALA A 34 11.04 -8.60 14.54
C ALA A 34 11.58 -9.55 13.47
N LYS A 35 12.50 -9.06 12.63
CA LYS A 35 13.09 -9.85 11.53
C LYS A 35 13.71 -11.15 12.06
N GLY A 36 13.34 -12.28 11.47
CA GLY A 36 13.82 -13.61 11.86
C GLY A 36 13.23 -14.15 13.17
N LYS A 37 12.18 -13.52 13.72
CA LYS A 37 11.45 -14.02 14.90
C LYS A 37 10.12 -14.62 14.47
N SER A 38 9.56 -15.46 15.34
CA SER A 38 8.26 -16.13 15.12
C SER A 38 7.07 -15.17 14.97
N ASN A 39 7.23 -13.90 15.36
CA ASN A 39 6.20 -12.88 15.19
C ASN A 39 6.34 -12.05 13.90
N GLU A 40 7.31 -12.37 13.04
CA GLU A 40 7.47 -11.70 11.75
C GLU A 40 6.25 -11.96 10.86
N ARG A 41 5.67 -10.89 10.29
CA ARG A 41 4.45 -10.94 9.49
C ARG A 41 4.50 -9.97 8.32
N ASN A 42 3.82 -10.35 7.24
CA ASN A 42 3.72 -9.58 5.99
C ASN A 42 5.12 -9.23 5.43
N THR A 43 6.02 -10.23 5.37
CA THR A 43 7.41 -10.05 4.91
C THR A 43 7.51 -9.60 3.46
N ASP A 44 6.52 -10.00 2.65
CA ASP A 44 6.50 -9.76 1.21
C ASP A 44 5.64 -8.54 0.85
N TYR A 45 5.37 -7.65 1.82
CA TYR A 45 4.53 -6.47 1.66
C TYR A 45 4.85 -5.67 0.38
N SER A 46 6.13 -5.39 0.14
CA SER A 46 6.57 -4.62 -1.03
C SER A 46 6.34 -5.37 -2.34
N ALA A 47 6.64 -6.67 -2.38
CA ALA A 47 6.40 -7.50 -3.56
C ALA A 47 4.90 -7.57 -3.88
N ALA A 48 4.08 -7.80 -2.85
CA ALA A 48 2.62 -7.84 -2.97
C ALA A 48 2.05 -6.51 -3.48
N LEU A 49 2.54 -5.37 -2.97
CA LEU A 49 2.13 -4.04 -3.43
C LEU A 49 2.46 -3.85 -4.92
N VAL A 50 3.68 -4.20 -5.34
CA VAL A 50 4.09 -4.12 -6.75
C VAL A 50 3.20 -4.99 -7.64
N THR A 51 2.90 -6.23 -7.22
CA THR A 51 2.00 -7.13 -7.96
C THR A 51 0.60 -6.53 -8.11
N ILE A 52 0.05 -5.95 -7.04
CA ILE A 52 -1.27 -5.29 -7.08
C ILE A 52 -1.26 -4.10 -8.05
N LEU A 53 -0.27 -3.21 -7.93
CA LEU A 53 -0.17 -2.01 -8.77
C LEU A 53 0.02 -2.38 -10.25
N LYS A 54 0.85 -3.39 -10.55
CA LYS A 54 1.04 -3.92 -11.90
C LYS A 54 -0.29 -4.39 -12.49
N ARG A 55 -1.04 -5.21 -11.75
CA ARG A 55 -2.34 -5.74 -12.19
C ARG A 55 -3.37 -4.64 -12.40
N LEU A 56 -3.47 -3.68 -11.48
CA LEU A 56 -4.40 -2.56 -11.63
C LEU A 56 -4.13 -1.81 -12.93
N GLN A 57 -2.86 -1.57 -13.26
CA GLN A 57 -2.50 -0.92 -14.51
C GLN A 57 -2.79 -1.79 -15.75
N GLU A 58 -2.44 -3.08 -15.72
CA GLU A 58 -2.70 -4.01 -16.84
C GLU A 58 -4.19 -4.15 -17.15
N GLN A 59 -5.04 -4.02 -16.12
CA GLN A 59 -6.50 -3.99 -16.26
C GLN A 59 -7.04 -2.60 -16.65
N GLY A 60 -6.17 -1.63 -16.90
CA GLY A 60 -6.57 -0.27 -17.30
C GLY A 60 -7.27 0.50 -16.19
N ALA A 61 -6.99 0.21 -14.92
CA ALA A 61 -7.53 0.99 -13.81
C ALA A 61 -7.14 2.47 -13.97
N GLY A 62 -8.11 3.34 -13.70
CA GLY A 62 -7.89 4.79 -13.66
C GLY A 62 -6.95 5.19 -12.52
N PRO A 63 -6.81 6.50 -12.26
CA PRO A 63 -6.03 6.99 -11.12
C PRO A 63 -6.48 6.35 -9.81
N ILE A 64 -5.51 5.98 -8.97
CA ILE A 64 -5.77 5.41 -7.65
C ILE A 64 -5.53 6.43 -6.55
N LYS A 65 -6.16 6.22 -5.39
CA LYS A 65 -5.87 6.94 -4.15
C LYS A 65 -5.34 5.96 -3.12
N ILE A 66 -4.32 6.36 -2.38
CA ILE A 66 -3.75 5.55 -1.30
C ILE A 66 -4.05 6.26 0.02
N SER A 67 -4.63 5.55 0.98
CA SER A 67 -4.95 6.09 2.30
C SER A 67 -4.28 5.28 3.41
N VAL A 68 -3.77 5.96 4.43
CA VAL A 68 -3.28 5.31 5.65
C VAL A 68 -4.48 4.89 6.50
N VAL A 69 -4.56 3.60 6.86
CA VAL A 69 -5.69 3.02 7.60
C VAL A 69 -5.27 2.27 8.86
N SER A 70 -4.10 2.60 9.43
CA SER A 70 -3.71 2.08 10.75
C SER A 70 -4.66 2.59 11.83
N ALA A 71 -4.86 1.81 12.90
CA ALA A 71 -5.78 2.18 13.99
C ALA A 71 -5.55 3.62 14.50
N LYS A 72 -4.28 3.96 14.79
CA LYS A 72 -3.90 5.32 15.22
C LYS A 72 -4.24 6.40 14.19
N ALA A 73 -4.10 6.13 12.89
CA ALA A 73 -4.46 7.08 11.84
C ALA A 73 -5.98 7.27 11.76
N LEU A 74 -6.76 6.20 11.92
CA LEU A 74 -8.22 6.24 11.92
C LEU A 74 -8.78 7.08 13.07
N ASP A 75 -8.11 7.06 14.22
CA ASP A 75 -8.50 7.82 15.42
C ASP A 75 -8.17 9.31 15.33
N ILE A 76 -7.05 9.67 14.70
CA ILE A 76 -6.52 11.04 14.71
C ILE A 76 -6.97 11.87 13.50
N TRP A 77 -7.01 11.25 12.32
CA TRP A 77 -7.20 11.98 11.06
C TRP A 77 -8.52 11.60 10.40
N SER A 78 -9.21 12.59 9.83
CA SER A 78 -10.34 12.34 8.94
C SER A 78 -9.90 11.65 7.66
N ALA A 79 -10.84 10.97 6.98
CA ALA A 79 -10.56 10.23 5.76
C ALA A 79 -9.74 11.03 4.71
N LYS A 80 -10.10 12.30 4.48
CA LYS A 80 -9.39 13.19 3.55
C LYS A 80 -7.94 13.47 3.95
N LYS A 81 -7.65 13.59 5.25
CA LYS A 81 -6.29 13.89 5.76
C LYS A 81 -5.36 12.67 5.73
N ARG A 82 -5.90 11.47 5.55
CA ARG A 82 -5.13 10.21 5.50
C ARG A 82 -4.67 9.82 4.09
N VAL A 83 -5.10 10.57 3.07
CA VAL A 83 -4.71 10.32 1.67
C VAL A 83 -3.25 10.72 1.49
N ILE A 84 -2.43 9.77 1.02
CA ILE A 84 -1.03 9.98 0.70
C ILE A 84 -0.95 10.80 -0.59
N LYS A 85 -0.09 11.82 -0.58
CA LYS A 85 0.20 12.64 -1.75
C LYS A 85 1.54 12.24 -2.35
N ILE A 86 1.55 11.97 -3.65
CA ILE A 86 2.78 11.77 -4.43
C ILE A 86 2.90 12.96 -5.36
N ASP A 87 4.02 13.70 -5.27
CA ASP A 87 4.24 14.93 -6.05
C ASP A 87 3.10 15.96 -5.91
N GLY A 88 2.56 16.07 -4.68
CA GLY A 88 1.44 16.97 -4.37
C GLY A 88 0.07 16.50 -4.86
N ARG A 89 -0.03 15.35 -5.53
CA ARG A 89 -1.27 14.80 -6.09
C ARG A 89 -1.81 13.66 -5.25
N GLU A 90 -3.14 13.63 -5.10
CA GLU A 90 -3.88 12.55 -4.43
C GLU A 90 -4.32 11.46 -5.42
N ASP A 91 -4.61 11.85 -6.67
CA ASP A 91 -4.91 10.95 -7.78
C ASP A 91 -3.60 10.50 -8.44
N ILE A 92 -3.25 9.23 -8.24
CA ILE A 92 -1.99 8.64 -8.69
C ILE A 92 -2.27 7.83 -9.96
N THR A 93 -1.84 8.33 -11.10
CA THR A 93 -1.85 7.56 -12.36
C THR A 93 -0.75 6.49 -12.29
N LEU A 94 -1.13 5.23 -12.50
CA LEU A 94 -0.18 4.13 -12.57
C LEU A 94 0.52 4.13 -13.93
N VAL A 95 1.85 4.27 -13.91
CA VAL A 95 2.70 4.26 -15.11
C VAL A 95 3.86 3.30 -14.90
N PHE A 96 3.66 2.02 -15.21
CA PHE A 96 4.74 1.09 -15.49
C PHE A 96 5.38 1.49 -16.82
N ARG A 97 6.54 2.11 -16.73
CA ARG A 97 7.47 2.10 -17.86
C ARG A 97 8.23 0.79 -17.77
N SER A 98 8.10 -0.07 -18.78
CA SER A 98 8.95 -1.25 -18.92
C SER A 98 10.40 -0.80 -19.08
N VAL A 99 11.13 -0.67 -17.97
CA VAL A 99 12.59 -0.72 -17.93
C VAL A 99 12.98 -1.26 -16.55
N ASN A 100 13.83 -2.28 -16.53
CA ASN A 100 14.48 -2.81 -15.32
C ASN A 100 14.79 -1.69 -14.31
N SER A 101 14.25 -1.82 -13.09
CA SER A 101 14.50 -0.96 -11.91
C SER A 101 14.00 0.48 -11.99
N LEU A 102 13.03 0.83 -11.12
CA LEU A 102 12.86 2.12 -10.41
C LEU A 102 11.37 2.40 -10.06
N ILE A 103 10.76 1.50 -9.27
CA ILE A 103 9.63 1.86 -8.38
C ILE A 103 10.12 1.69 -6.93
N TYR A 104 11.32 2.22 -6.63
CA TYR A 104 11.92 2.14 -5.29
C TYR A 104 12.18 3.49 -4.63
N CYS A 105 12.02 4.63 -5.32
CA CYS A 105 12.61 5.89 -4.85
C CYS A 105 11.68 6.92 -4.20
N ARG A 106 10.36 6.72 -4.02
CA ARG A 106 9.50 7.83 -3.54
C ARG A 106 8.46 7.57 -2.46
N LEU A 107 8.31 6.35 -1.97
CA LEU A 107 7.38 6.08 -0.85
C LEU A 107 8.00 6.32 0.54
N ASN A 108 9.34 6.33 0.65
CA ASN A 108 10.03 6.57 1.94
C ASN A 108 10.08 8.04 2.38
N SER A 109 9.69 9.00 1.53
CA SER A 109 9.73 10.44 1.84
C SER A 109 8.36 11.09 2.05
N ALA A 110 7.27 10.30 2.06
CA ALA A 110 5.90 10.79 2.14
C ALA A 110 5.16 10.40 3.43
N LEU A 111 5.89 10.18 4.53
CA LEU A 111 5.28 10.05 5.85
C LEU A 111 5.01 11.45 6.41
N PRO A 112 3.78 11.80 6.80
CA PRO A 112 3.52 13.02 7.57
C PRO A 112 4.26 12.91 8.92
N GLU A 113 5.05 13.94 9.24
CA GLU A 113 5.70 14.04 10.54
C GLU A 113 4.63 13.98 11.65
N LEU A 114 4.82 13.05 12.59
CA LEU A 114 3.99 12.97 13.79
C LEU A 114 4.35 14.16 14.70
N PRO A 115 3.37 14.91 15.24
CA PRO A 115 3.68 15.93 16.24
C PRO A 115 4.26 15.25 17.47
N THR A 116 5.46 15.69 17.86
CA THR A 116 6.07 15.35 19.15
C THR A 116 5.33 16.08 20.26
N SER A 117 4.83 15.32 21.23
CA SER A 117 4.31 15.80 22.52
C SER A 117 5.38 16.47 23.35
#